data_AF-A0A1T4JN61-F1
#
_entry.id   AF-A0A1T4JN61-F1
#
_cell.length_a   1.000
_cell.length_b   1.000
_cell.length_c   1.000
_cell.angle_alpha   90.00
_cell.angle_beta   90.00
_cell.angle_gamma   90.00
#
_symmetry.space_group_name_H-M   'P 1'
#
loop_
_entity.id
_entity.type
_entity.pdbx_description
1 polymer ?
#
loop_
_entity_poly.entity_id
_entity_poly.type
_entity_poly.pdbx_seq_one_letter_code
_entity_poly.pdbx_strand_id
1 'polypeptide(L)'
;MELPETVYKYRVWDNPFHKTIITKQEVFFAAPTSFEDPLDCKNLIRYDLLTDEDIYSYFLMDSKEKYPERTRQQHRAYAREWSKKTPMNDKKYVKERVEQDFKEYDERFGVLSLTANPTNKAMWEKYANNHNGFVIGFNPLIMFPYLGGGGAVSYYDELPIILPRPWHSFEEQHNYQIFAKLSKWSFEEEYRTHIFRPDPLTIQDRTIKLPPEAITKIIIGKNMPQESVENLIESIPAELSHVQIEYEK
;
A
#
# COMPACT_ATOMS: atom_id res chain seq x y z
N MET A 1 9.46 -0.79 -15.57
CA MET A 1 8.24 0.02 -15.71
C MET A 1 8.69 1.47 -15.73
N GLU A 2 8.27 2.24 -16.72
CA GLU A 2 8.61 3.67 -16.78
C GLU A 2 7.73 4.42 -15.78
N LEU A 3 8.33 5.20 -14.89
CA LEU A 3 7.59 6.01 -13.93
C LEU A 3 6.99 7.24 -14.65
N PRO A 4 5.80 7.70 -14.25
CA PRO A 4 5.27 8.96 -14.78
C PRO A 4 6.18 10.12 -14.38
N GLU A 5 6.13 11.23 -15.12
CA GLU A 5 6.91 12.44 -14.78
C GLU A 5 6.54 13.01 -13.41
N THR A 6 5.26 12.92 -13.04
CA THR A 6 4.73 13.40 -11.77
C THR A 6 3.65 12.43 -11.27
N VAL A 7 3.62 12.20 -9.97
CA VAL A 7 2.52 11.53 -9.27
C VAL A 7 1.84 12.51 -8.34
N TYR A 8 0.56 12.31 -8.08
CA TYR A 8 -0.30 13.34 -7.49
C TYR A 8 -1.03 12.84 -6.25
N LYS A 9 -1.36 13.77 -5.35
CA LYS A 9 -2.26 13.54 -4.23
C LYS A 9 -3.33 14.61 -4.15
N TYR A 10 -4.58 14.17 -4.15
CA TYR A 10 -5.77 15.00 -3.96
C TYR A 10 -6.00 15.28 -2.48
N ARG A 11 -6.33 16.54 -2.16
CA ARG A 11 -6.48 17.05 -0.80
C ARG A 11 -7.59 18.08 -0.70
N VAL A 12 -8.01 18.34 0.53
CA VAL A 12 -9.05 19.28 0.91
C VAL A 12 -8.45 20.27 1.90
N TRP A 13 -8.51 21.56 1.59
CA TRP A 13 -7.82 22.59 2.36
C TRP A 13 -8.31 22.70 3.80
N ASP A 14 -9.63 22.61 4.03
CA ASP A 14 -10.20 22.76 5.38
C ASP A 14 -9.83 21.63 6.35
N ASN A 15 -9.24 20.53 5.85
CA ASN A 15 -8.71 19.48 6.71
C ASN A 15 -7.30 19.86 7.21
N PRO A 16 -7.08 20.07 8.52
CA PRO A 16 -5.77 20.49 9.04
C PRO A 16 -4.66 19.47 8.76
N PHE A 17 -4.97 18.17 8.69
CA PHE A 17 -3.99 17.14 8.34
C PHE A 17 -3.60 17.16 6.87
N HIS A 18 -4.45 17.70 6.00
CA HIS A 18 -4.10 17.87 4.59
C HIS A 18 -3.17 19.07 4.38
N LYS A 19 -3.20 20.08 5.24
CA LYS A 19 -2.32 21.26 5.15
C LYS A 19 -0.85 20.93 5.44
N THR A 20 -0.56 19.86 6.20
CA THR A 20 0.81 19.50 6.58
C THR A 20 1.68 19.11 5.39
N ILE A 21 1.08 18.65 4.30
CA ILE A 21 1.79 18.31 3.07
C ILE A 21 2.45 19.53 2.41
N ILE A 22 1.89 20.73 2.62
CA ILE A 22 2.46 22.01 2.17
C ILE A 22 3.29 22.62 3.31
N THR A 23 2.65 22.86 4.45
CA THR A 23 3.22 23.63 5.57
C THR A 23 4.42 22.95 6.24
N LYS A 24 4.51 21.62 6.17
CA LYS A 24 5.56 20.83 6.82
C LYS A 24 6.27 19.85 5.89
N GLN A 25 5.85 19.75 4.63
CA GLN A 25 6.28 18.72 3.67
C GLN A 25 5.99 17.29 4.16
N GLU A 26 4.95 17.09 4.98
CA GLU A 26 4.65 15.80 5.60
C GLU A 26 3.62 14.98 4.81
N VAL A 27 3.93 13.71 4.57
CA VAL A 27 2.98 12.71 4.04
C VAL A 27 2.67 11.66 5.11
N PHE A 28 1.43 11.17 5.08
CA PHE A 28 0.94 10.16 6.02
C PHE A 28 0.72 8.82 5.33
N PHE A 29 1.19 7.75 5.99
CA PHE A 29 1.07 6.36 5.56
C PHE A 29 -0.07 5.65 6.30
N ALA A 30 -1.19 5.50 5.60
CA ALA A 30 -2.45 4.97 6.12
C ALA A 30 -2.34 3.47 6.46
N ALA A 31 -2.97 3.07 7.57
CA ALA A 31 -3.09 1.65 7.91
C ALA A 31 -4.09 0.96 6.95
N PRO A 32 -3.88 -0.31 6.58
CA PRO A 32 -4.84 -1.08 5.78
C PRO A 32 -6.29 -0.96 6.25
N THR A 33 -6.56 -1.00 7.56
CA THR A 33 -7.91 -0.87 8.15
C THR A 33 -8.59 0.46 7.85
N SER A 34 -7.83 1.52 7.56
CA SER A 34 -8.37 2.85 7.26
C SER A 34 -8.89 3.01 5.82
N PHE A 35 -8.61 2.05 4.93
CA PHE A 35 -9.10 2.09 3.55
C PHE A 35 -10.60 1.81 3.49
N GLU A 36 -11.30 2.59 2.65
CA GLU A 36 -12.76 2.50 2.47
C GLU A 36 -13.20 1.16 1.86
N ASP A 37 -12.39 0.58 0.97
CA ASP A 37 -12.71 -0.70 0.38
C ASP A 37 -12.37 -1.82 1.39
N PRO A 38 -13.29 -2.77 1.62
CA PRO A 38 -13.09 -3.85 2.59
C PRO A 38 -12.04 -4.89 2.17
N LEU A 39 -11.61 -4.89 0.92
CA LEU A 39 -10.61 -5.81 0.34
C LEU A 39 -9.29 -5.12 0.01
N ASP A 40 -9.28 -3.79 -0.16
CA ASP A 40 -8.07 -3.03 -0.47
C ASP A 40 -7.06 -3.08 0.68
N CYS A 41 -5.83 -3.53 0.38
CA CYS A 41 -4.79 -3.90 1.33
C CYS A 41 -5.17 -5.01 2.32
N LYS A 42 -6.31 -5.68 2.14
CA LYS A 42 -6.87 -6.69 3.06
C LYS A 42 -7.00 -8.07 2.38
N ASN A 43 -6.26 -8.29 1.28
CA ASN A 43 -6.17 -9.57 0.60
C ASN A 43 -5.22 -10.49 1.36
N LEU A 44 -5.73 -11.28 2.30
CA LEU A 44 -4.89 -12.08 3.20
C LEU A 44 -4.43 -13.39 2.59
N ILE A 45 -3.35 -13.94 3.16
CA ILE A 45 -2.86 -15.28 2.81
C ILE A 45 -3.94 -16.32 3.12
N ARG A 46 -4.28 -17.13 2.12
CA ARG A 46 -5.35 -18.13 2.14
C ARG A 46 -4.83 -19.50 2.59
N TYR A 47 -4.43 -19.59 3.85
CA TYR A 47 -4.07 -20.87 4.48
C TYR A 47 -5.22 -21.89 4.45
N ASP A 48 -6.46 -21.42 4.45
CA ASP A 48 -7.68 -22.22 4.40
C ASP A 48 -7.91 -22.93 3.05
N LEU A 49 -7.18 -22.52 2.01
CA LEU A 49 -7.21 -23.16 0.69
C LEU A 49 -6.16 -24.27 0.53
N LEU A 50 -5.29 -24.48 1.52
CA LEU A 50 -4.31 -25.56 1.46
C LEU A 50 -5.00 -26.92 1.54
N THR A 51 -4.69 -27.79 0.57
CA THR A 51 -5.14 -29.18 0.58
C THR A 51 -4.21 -30.06 1.44
N ASP A 52 -4.66 -31.27 1.78
CA ASP A 52 -3.81 -32.28 2.43
C ASP A 52 -2.55 -32.59 1.59
N GLU A 53 -2.67 -32.54 0.26
CA GLU A 53 -1.56 -32.74 -0.67
C GLU A 53 -0.58 -31.55 -0.65
N ASP A 54 -1.09 -30.33 -0.54
CA ASP A 54 -0.27 -29.12 -0.39
C ASP A 54 0.55 -29.18 0.90
N ILE A 55 -0.12 -29.47 2.02
CA ILE A 55 0.52 -29.60 3.34
C ILE A 55 1.58 -30.71 3.31
N TYR A 56 1.26 -31.85 2.69
CA TYR A 56 2.23 -32.93 2.51
C TYR A 56 3.45 -32.49 1.69
N SER A 57 3.21 -31.80 0.58
CA SER A 57 4.24 -31.32 -0.34
C SER A 57 5.16 -30.30 0.35
N TYR A 58 4.59 -29.39 1.16
CA TYR A 58 5.34 -28.48 2.02
C TYR A 58 6.33 -29.23 2.91
N PHE A 59 5.87 -30.21 3.70
CA PHE A 59 6.76 -30.94 4.61
C PHE A 59 7.75 -31.83 3.86
N LEU A 60 7.43 -32.28 2.65
CA LEU A 60 8.36 -32.99 1.80
C LEU A 60 9.50 -32.07 1.34
N MET A 61 9.19 -30.83 0.96
CA MET A 61 10.19 -29.80 0.62
C MET A 61 11.03 -29.42 1.83
N ASP A 62 10.39 -29.10 2.96
CA ASP A 62 11.04 -28.75 4.23
C ASP A 62 12.03 -29.83 4.70
N SER A 63 11.64 -31.10 4.55
CA SER A 63 12.52 -32.23 4.87
C SER A 63 13.78 -32.27 4.01
N LYS A 64 13.65 -32.00 2.71
CA LYS A 64 14.78 -32.01 1.75
C LYS A 64 15.74 -30.86 2.01
N GLU A 65 15.22 -29.71 2.39
CA GLU A 65 16.03 -28.52 2.68
C GLU A 65 16.78 -28.67 4.00
N LYS A 66 16.10 -29.13 5.07
CA LYS A 66 16.72 -29.27 6.39
C LYS A 66 17.64 -30.48 6.53
N TYR A 67 17.37 -31.55 5.78
CA TYR A 67 18.05 -32.84 5.93
C TYR A 67 18.44 -33.45 4.57
N PRO A 68 19.27 -32.76 3.77
CA PRO A 68 19.57 -33.16 2.39
C PRO A 68 20.23 -34.54 2.27
N GLU A 69 20.82 -35.06 3.35
CA GLU A 69 21.45 -36.37 3.44
C GLU A 69 20.46 -37.54 3.53
N ARG A 70 19.18 -37.28 3.81
CA ARG A 70 18.18 -38.33 3.99
C ARG A 70 17.84 -39.03 2.68
N THR A 71 17.48 -40.30 2.82
CA THR A 71 16.91 -41.06 1.70
C THR A 71 15.51 -40.57 1.35
N ARG A 72 15.09 -40.84 0.10
CA ARG A 72 13.72 -40.56 -0.37
C ARG A 72 12.64 -41.14 0.55
N GLN A 73 12.86 -42.33 1.14
CA GLN A 73 11.90 -42.96 2.04
C GLN A 73 11.80 -42.19 3.37
N GLN A 74 12.92 -41.74 3.92
CA GLN A 74 12.95 -40.95 5.15
C GLN A 74 12.25 -39.60 4.97
N HIS A 75 12.46 -38.90 3.86
CA HIS A 75 11.73 -37.67 3.56
C HIS A 75 10.23 -37.88 3.47
N ARG A 76 9.79 -38.96 2.80
CA ARG A 76 8.37 -39.30 2.68
C ARG A 76 7.75 -39.66 4.03
N ALA A 77 8.50 -40.39 4.87
CA ALA A 77 8.05 -40.72 6.22
C ALA A 77 7.89 -39.45 7.07
N TYR A 78 8.88 -38.55 7.04
CA TYR A 78 8.82 -37.24 7.66
C TYR A 78 7.59 -36.45 7.20
N ALA A 79 7.40 -36.31 5.89
CA ALA A 79 6.27 -35.55 5.35
C ALA A 79 4.91 -36.13 5.78
N ARG A 80 4.74 -37.46 5.78
CA ARG A 80 3.50 -38.12 6.22
C ARG A 80 3.20 -37.92 7.69
N GLU A 81 4.24 -37.88 8.51
CA GLU A 81 4.10 -37.70 9.95
C GLU A 81 3.74 -36.25 10.27
N TRP A 82 4.51 -35.30 9.74
CA TRP A 82 4.33 -33.88 10.04
C TRP A 82 3.11 -33.26 9.36
N SER A 83 2.71 -33.75 8.18
CA SER A 83 1.47 -33.32 7.54
C SER A 83 0.23 -33.66 8.36
N LYS A 84 0.29 -34.66 9.26
CA LYS A 84 -0.81 -34.99 10.18
C LYS A 84 -0.74 -34.22 11.49
N LYS A 85 0.47 -33.91 11.95
CA LYS A 85 0.71 -33.25 13.25
C LYS A 85 0.62 -31.73 13.19
N THR A 86 0.71 -31.13 12.01
CA THR A 86 0.67 -29.68 11.86
C THR A 86 -0.64 -29.07 12.38
N PRO A 87 -0.60 -27.90 13.04
CA PRO A 87 -1.81 -27.19 13.44
C PRO A 87 -2.59 -26.64 12.23
N MET A 88 -2.00 -26.61 11.04
CA MET A 88 -2.68 -26.18 9.80
C MET A 88 -3.87 -27.08 9.40
N ASN A 89 -3.99 -28.28 9.98
CA ASN A 89 -5.17 -29.13 9.80
C ASN A 89 -6.37 -28.68 10.65
N ASP A 90 -6.16 -27.83 11.65
CA ASP A 90 -7.23 -27.30 12.49
C ASP A 90 -7.75 -25.98 11.93
N LYS A 91 -9.01 -26.00 11.46
CA LYS A 91 -9.68 -24.82 10.89
C LYS A 91 -9.78 -23.65 11.86
N LYS A 92 -9.92 -23.91 13.17
CA LYS A 92 -9.96 -22.86 14.19
C LYS A 92 -8.59 -22.19 14.31
N TYR A 93 -7.53 -22.99 14.38
CA TYR A 93 -6.16 -22.48 14.37
C TYR A 93 -5.87 -21.65 13.12
N VAL A 94 -6.25 -22.15 11.93
CA VAL A 94 -6.06 -21.43 10.67
C VAL A 94 -6.76 -20.06 10.68
N LYS A 95 -8.00 -20.01 11.18
CA LYS A 95 -8.73 -18.74 11.30
C LYS A 95 -8.04 -17.77 12.26
N GLU A 96 -7.67 -18.23 13.45
CA GLU A 96 -6.96 -17.41 14.44
C GLU A 96 -5.60 -16.92 13.90
N ARG A 97 -4.92 -17.76 13.11
CA ARG A 97 -3.66 -17.41 12.46
C ARG A 97 -3.83 -16.28 11.45
N VAL A 98 -4.85 -16.35 10.59
CA VAL A 98 -5.17 -15.31 9.60
C VAL A 98 -5.50 -13.99 10.29
N GLU A 99 -6.30 -14.02 11.35
CA GLU A 99 -6.67 -12.84 12.12
C GLU A 99 -5.44 -12.19 12.78
N GLN A 100 -4.55 -13.00 13.36
CA GLN A 100 -3.31 -12.51 13.96
C GLN A 100 -2.34 -11.95 12.91
N ASP A 101 -2.15 -12.64 11.78
CA ASP A 101 -1.30 -12.17 10.69
C ASP A 101 -1.82 -10.82 10.15
N PHE A 102 -3.14 -10.65 10.01
CA PHE A 102 -3.71 -9.38 9.59
C PHE A 102 -3.52 -8.28 10.63
N LYS A 103 -3.74 -8.57 11.91
CA LYS A 103 -3.54 -7.59 12.97
C LYS A 103 -2.10 -7.07 12.99
N GLU A 104 -1.13 -7.99 12.91
CA GLU A 104 0.28 -7.62 12.87
C GLU A 104 0.62 -6.80 11.62
N TYR A 105 0.06 -7.18 10.46
CA TYR A 105 0.22 -6.44 9.22
C TYR A 105 -0.36 -5.02 9.34
N ASP A 106 -1.60 -4.87 9.80
CA ASP A 106 -2.26 -3.56 9.94
C ASP A 106 -1.50 -2.61 10.87
N GLU A 107 -1.06 -3.12 12.02
CA GLU A 107 -0.33 -2.35 13.03
C GLU A 107 1.05 -1.89 12.53
N ARG A 108 1.74 -2.72 11.73
CA ARG A 108 3.14 -2.50 11.33
C ARG A 108 3.32 -1.90 9.93
N PHE A 109 2.24 -1.84 9.15
CA PHE A 109 2.28 -1.46 7.75
C PHE A 109 1.56 -0.14 7.49
N GLY A 110 2.12 0.67 6.59
CA GLY A 110 1.54 1.94 6.18
C GLY A 110 1.63 2.15 4.67
N VAL A 111 0.57 2.68 4.07
CA VAL A 111 0.44 2.88 2.62
C VAL A 111 0.17 4.34 2.29
N LEU A 112 0.89 4.86 1.31
CA LEU A 112 0.64 6.15 0.69
C LEU A 112 0.19 5.95 -0.75
N SER A 113 -1.10 6.17 -0.98
CA SER A 113 -1.73 6.16 -2.30
C SER A 113 -1.51 7.48 -3.03
N LEU A 114 -1.17 7.42 -4.31
CA LEU A 114 -0.93 8.52 -5.24
C LEU A 114 -1.62 8.19 -6.57
N THR A 115 -1.68 9.12 -7.51
CA THR A 115 -2.24 8.88 -8.85
C THR A 115 -1.36 9.48 -9.93
N ALA A 116 -1.37 8.94 -11.14
CA ALA A 116 -0.70 9.57 -12.29
C ALA A 116 -1.56 10.65 -12.97
N ASN A 117 -2.84 10.81 -12.59
CA ASN A 117 -3.76 11.69 -13.31
C ASN A 117 -4.30 12.82 -12.40
N PRO A 118 -3.88 14.09 -12.62
CA PRO A 118 -4.37 15.24 -11.86
C PRO A 118 -5.68 15.82 -12.41
N THR A 119 -6.18 15.31 -13.54
CA THR A 119 -7.36 15.87 -14.26
C THR A 119 -8.59 14.97 -14.18
N ASN A 120 -8.48 13.82 -13.50
CA ASN A 120 -9.58 12.87 -13.41
C ASN A 120 -10.74 13.45 -12.58
N LYS A 121 -11.91 13.61 -13.21
CA LYS A 121 -13.09 14.22 -12.59
C LYS A 121 -13.59 13.44 -11.38
N ALA A 122 -13.63 12.10 -11.46
CA ALA A 122 -14.06 11.25 -10.35
C ALA A 122 -13.11 11.38 -9.14
N MET A 123 -11.81 11.58 -9.39
CA MET A 123 -10.82 11.85 -8.33
C MET A 123 -11.05 13.21 -7.66
N TRP A 124 -11.35 14.26 -8.44
CA TRP A 124 -11.69 15.58 -7.90
C TRP A 124 -12.99 15.56 -7.07
N GLU A 125 -14.02 14.90 -7.58
CA GLU A 125 -15.30 14.69 -6.89
C GLU A 125 -15.09 13.99 -5.55
N LYS A 126 -14.32 12.91 -5.54
CA LYS A 126 -14.16 12.04 -4.38
C LYS A 126 -13.13 12.51 -3.35
N TYR A 127 -11.95 12.94 -3.80
CA TYR A 127 -10.79 13.16 -2.94
C TYR A 127 -10.38 14.63 -2.79
N ALA A 128 -11.02 15.55 -3.51
CA ALA A 128 -10.79 17.00 -3.40
C ALA A 128 -12.08 17.81 -3.24
N ASN A 129 -13.03 17.25 -2.47
CA ASN A 129 -14.28 17.92 -2.09
C ASN A 129 -15.01 18.55 -3.29
N ASN A 130 -15.23 17.79 -4.36
CA ASN A 130 -15.90 18.26 -5.56
C ASN A 130 -15.29 19.55 -6.16
N HIS A 131 -13.99 19.50 -6.45
CA HIS A 131 -13.23 20.62 -7.05
C HIS A 131 -13.01 21.84 -6.13
N ASN A 132 -13.37 21.76 -4.84
CA ASN A 132 -13.10 22.80 -3.85
C ASN A 132 -11.74 22.62 -3.13
N GLY A 133 -11.05 21.51 -3.42
CA GLY A 133 -9.76 21.17 -2.85
C GLY A 133 -8.58 21.58 -3.73
N PHE A 134 -7.48 20.85 -3.55
CA PHE A 134 -6.24 21.06 -4.30
C PHE A 134 -5.52 19.73 -4.53
N VAL A 135 -4.58 19.73 -5.45
CA VAL A 135 -3.74 18.57 -5.80
C VAL A 135 -2.27 18.94 -5.65
N ILE A 136 -1.48 18.05 -5.08
CA ILE A 136 -0.03 18.21 -4.96
C ILE A 136 0.63 17.22 -5.92
N GLY A 137 1.57 17.71 -6.72
CA GLY A 137 2.42 16.90 -7.59
C GLY A 137 3.78 16.63 -6.97
N PHE A 138 4.24 15.39 -7.12
CA PHE A 138 5.53 14.91 -6.63
C PHE A 138 6.37 14.34 -7.76
N ASN A 139 7.68 14.55 -7.68
CA ASN A 139 8.65 13.88 -8.54
C ASN A 139 8.89 12.44 -8.03
N PRO A 140 8.41 11.39 -8.73
CA PRO A 140 8.58 10.02 -8.26
C PRO A 140 10.03 9.54 -8.28
N LEU A 141 10.92 10.14 -9.10
CA LEU A 141 12.35 9.82 -9.12
C LEU A 141 13.09 10.29 -7.86
N ILE A 142 12.54 11.26 -7.14
CA ILE A 142 13.07 11.73 -5.85
C ILE A 142 12.32 11.05 -4.71
N MET A 143 10.99 11.07 -4.78
CA MET A 143 10.11 10.61 -3.71
C MET A 143 10.23 9.11 -3.45
N PHE A 144 10.18 8.25 -4.48
CA PHE A 144 10.16 6.81 -4.27
C PHE A 144 11.48 6.28 -3.71
N PRO A 145 12.67 6.63 -4.22
CA PRO A 145 13.92 6.22 -3.60
C PRO A 145 14.05 6.70 -2.14
N TYR A 146 13.57 7.90 -1.83
CA TYR A 146 13.56 8.42 -0.46
C TYR A 146 12.67 7.61 0.49
N LEU A 147 11.54 7.10 0.00
CA LEU A 147 10.57 6.35 0.77
C LEU A 147 10.78 4.82 0.73
N GLY A 148 11.82 4.33 0.05
CA GLY A 148 12.14 2.91 -0.05
C GLY A 148 11.48 2.17 -1.21
N GLY A 149 10.87 2.89 -2.16
CA GLY A 149 10.30 2.36 -3.39
C GLY A 149 8.88 2.83 -3.67
N GLY A 150 8.33 2.39 -4.79
CA GLY A 150 6.95 2.66 -5.18
C GLY A 150 6.64 2.06 -6.55
N GLY A 151 5.35 1.90 -6.85
CA GLY A 151 4.91 1.22 -8.06
C GLY A 151 3.45 1.44 -8.39
N ALA A 152 3.08 1.10 -9.63
CA ALA A 152 1.69 1.15 -10.09
C ALA A 152 0.85 0.05 -9.44
N VAL A 153 -0.41 0.36 -9.17
CA VAL A 153 -1.42 -0.62 -8.76
C VAL A 153 -1.92 -1.38 -9.99
N SER A 154 -2.00 -2.70 -9.86
CA SER A 154 -2.62 -3.59 -10.82
C SER A 154 -4.08 -3.83 -10.45
N TYR A 155 -4.96 -3.77 -11.46
CA TYR A 155 -6.40 -3.88 -11.28
C TYR A 155 -6.92 -5.23 -11.75
N TYR A 156 -7.83 -5.82 -10.97
CA TYR A 156 -8.38 -7.14 -11.21
C TYR A 156 -9.90 -7.16 -10.98
N ASP A 157 -10.65 -7.90 -11.80
CA ASP A 157 -12.09 -8.08 -11.56
C ASP A 157 -12.34 -8.90 -10.28
N GLU A 158 -11.45 -9.85 -10.01
CA GLU A 158 -11.34 -10.61 -8.77
C GLU A 158 -9.89 -10.58 -8.28
N LEU A 159 -9.67 -10.29 -7.00
CA LEU A 159 -8.32 -10.20 -6.46
C LEU A 159 -7.58 -11.55 -6.54
N PRO A 160 -6.28 -11.56 -6.84
CA PRO A 160 -5.49 -12.78 -6.90
C PRO A 160 -5.50 -13.48 -5.54
N ILE A 161 -5.64 -14.81 -5.55
CA ILE A 161 -5.50 -15.63 -4.35
C ILE A 161 -4.04 -15.59 -3.90
N ILE A 162 -3.79 -15.33 -2.62
CA ILE A 162 -2.45 -15.35 -2.06
C ILE A 162 -2.24 -16.66 -1.29
N LEU A 163 -1.39 -17.54 -1.80
CA LEU A 163 -1.00 -18.76 -1.09
C LEU A 163 0.22 -18.52 -0.19
N PRO A 164 0.37 -19.26 0.92
CA PRO A 164 1.55 -19.16 1.76
C PRO A 164 2.80 -19.68 1.04
N ARG A 165 3.97 -19.53 1.69
CA ARG A 165 5.20 -20.14 1.19
C ARG A 165 5.09 -21.68 1.25
N PRO A 166 5.69 -22.41 0.30
CA PRO A 166 6.56 -21.91 -0.78
C PRO A 166 5.82 -21.57 -2.09
N TRP A 167 4.49 -21.70 -2.17
CA TRP A 167 3.75 -21.51 -3.44
C TRP A 167 3.87 -20.09 -3.99
N HIS A 168 3.73 -19.09 -3.13
CA HIS A 168 4.13 -17.71 -3.45
C HIS A 168 5.32 -17.31 -2.60
N SER A 169 6.28 -16.65 -3.23
CA SER A 169 7.39 -15.97 -2.58
C SER A 169 6.89 -14.83 -1.68
N PHE A 170 7.77 -14.33 -0.80
CA PHE A 170 7.46 -13.15 0.01
C PHE A 170 7.12 -11.93 -0.87
N GLU A 171 7.83 -11.75 -1.98
CA GLU A 171 7.61 -10.65 -2.92
C GLU A 171 6.25 -10.74 -3.61
N GLU A 172 5.84 -11.92 -4.08
CA GLU A 172 4.52 -12.10 -4.70
C GLU A 172 3.40 -11.86 -3.70
N GLN A 173 3.51 -12.41 -2.48
CA GLN A 173 2.52 -12.19 -1.42
C GLN A 173 2.39 -10.70 -1.11
N HIS A 174 3.52 -10.03 -0.90
CA HIS A 174 3.59 -8.60 -0.63
C HIS A 174 2.98 -7.77 -1.79
N ASN A 175 3.35 -8.06 -3.03
CA ASN A 175 2.84 -7.34 -4.20
C ASN A 175 1.31 -7.50 -4.34
N TYR A 176 0.77 -8.71 -4.18
CA TYR A 176 -0.67 -8.94 -4.23
C TYR A 176 -1.43 -8.34 -3.04
N GLN A 177 -0.78 -8.17 -1.89
CA GLN A 177 -1.39 -7.50 -0.74
C GLN A 177 -1.51 -6.00 -0.96
N ILE A 178 -0.52 -5.36 -1.57
CA ILE A 178 -0.38 -3.90 -1.54
C ILE A 178 -0.73 -3.25 -2.87
N PHE A 179 -0.41 -3.91 -3.98
CA PHE A 179 -0.54 -3.35 -5.32
C PHE A 179 -1.63 -4.02 -6.14
N ALA A 180 -2.47 -4.90 -5.56
CA ALA A 180 -3.66 -5.42 -6.22
C ALA A 180 -4.92 -4.73 -5.71
N LYS A 181 -5.76 -4.26 -6.64
CA LYS A 181 -7.02 -3.60 -6.32
C LYS A 181 -8.12 -4.04 -7.28
N LEU A 182 -9.38 -3.94 -6.86
CA LEU A 182 -10.51 -4.29 -7.72
C LEU A 182 -10.66 -3.32 -8.90
N SER A 183 -10.99 -3.83 -10.09
CA SER A 183 -11.16 -3.06 -11.34
C SER A 183 -12.14 -1.89 -11.24
N LYS A 184 -13.13 -1.96 -10.34
CA LYS A 184 -14.06 -0.86 -10.05
C LYS A 184 -13.35 0.43 -9.59
N TRP A 185 -12.12 0.33 -9.11
CA TRP A 185 -11.25 1.45 -8.69
C TRP A 185 -10.21 1.84 -9.72
N SER A 186 -10.25 1.27 -10.93
CA SER A 186 -9.27 1.57 -11.98
C SER A 186 -9.25 3.06 -12.39
N PHE A 187 -10.35 3.79 -12.15
CA PHE A 187 -10.41 5.23 -12.36
C PHE A 187 -9.39 6.01 -11.51
N GLU A 188 -8.83 5.43 -10.46
CA GLU A 188 -7.84 6.11 -9.61
C GLU A 188 -6.45 6.22 -10.26
N GLU A 189 -6.13 5.37 -11.25
CA GLU A 189 -4.81 5.33 -11.90
C GLU A 189 -3.66 5.34 -10.87
N GLU A 190 -3.79 4.45 -9.89
CA GLU A 190 -3.13 4.55 -8.59
C GLU A 190 -1.66 4.09 -8.64
N TYR A 191 -0.81 4.83 -7.95
CA TYR A 191 0.56 4.47 -7.60
C TYR A 191 0.68 4.41 -6.08
N ARG A 192 1.43 3.45 -5.54
CA ARG A 192 1.62 3.31 -4.10
C ARG A 192 3.10 3.32 -3.74
N THR A 193 3.37 3.88 -2.58
CA THR A 193 4.56 3.62 -1.78
C THR A 193 4.12 3.16 -0.39
N HIS A 194 4.98 2.47 0.34
CA HIS A 194 4.62 1.88 1.60
C HIS A 194 5.80 1.85 2.57
N ILE A 195 5.49 1.67 3.85
CA ILE A 195 6.46 1.44 4.90
C ILE A 195 6.07 0.21 5.72
N PHE A 196 7.08 -0.48 6.23
CA PHE A 196 6.92 -1.59 7.17
C PHE A 196 7.97 -1.46 8.28
N ARG A 197 7.58 -1.76 9.52
CA ARG A 197 8.48 -1.82 10.67
C ARG A 197 8.25 -3.10 11.49
N PRO A 198 9.27 -3.61 12.20
CA PRO A 198 9.10 -4.76 13.09
C PRO A 198 8.10 -4.50 14.24
N ASP A 199 8.08 -3.27 14.75
CA ASP A 199 7.20 -2.83 15.83
C ASP A 199 5.96 -2.09 15.29
N PRO A 200 4.82 -2.10 16.02
CA PRO A 200 3.63 -1.34 15.65
C PRO A 200 3.93 0.14 15.38
N LEU A 201 3.43 0.66 14.26
CA LEU A 201 3.61 2.05 13.83
C LEU A 201 2.69 2.99 14.61
N THR A 202 3.28 3.99 15.27
CA THR A 202 2.53 5.12 15.82
C THR A 202 2.13 6.12 14.71
N ILE A 203 1.30 7.10 15.05
CA ILE A 203 0.96 8.21 14.14
C ILE A 203 2.22 8.96 13.68
N GLN A 204 3.21 9.12 14.57
CA GLN A 204 4.46 9.79 14.24
C GLN A 204 5.30 8.95 13.27
N ASP A 205 5.37 7.64 13.45
CA ASP A 205 6.11 6.74 12.54
C ASP A 205 5.49 6.69 11.14
N ARG A 206 4.18 6.92 11.05
CA ARG A 206 3.42 7.00 9.77
C ARG A 206 3.56 8.36 9.09
N THR A 207 4.16 9.35 9.74
CA THR A 207 4.30 10.70 9.20
C THR A 207 5.75 10.94 8.79
N ILE A 208 5.99 11.07 7.49
CA ILE A 208 7.33 11.26 6.93
C ILE A 208 7.41 12.62 6.27
N LYS A 209 8.44 13.39 6.66
CA LYS A 209 8.80 14.64 5.99
C LYS A 209 9.55 14.32 4.71
N LEU A 210 9.07 14.85 3.58
CA LEU A 210 9.71 14.70 2.28
C LEU A 210 10.80 15.76 2.08
N PRO A 211 11.82 15.47 1.24
CA PRO A 211 12.71 16.52 0.74
C PRO A 211 11.92 17.54 -0.09
N PRO A 212 12.19 18.86 0.03
CA PRO A 212 11.46 19.90 -0.69
C PRO A 212 11.39 19.68 -2.21
N GLU A 213 12.47 19.14 -2.79
CA GLU A 213 12.61 18.87 -4.23
C GLU A 213 11.68 17.75 -4.72
N ALA A 214 11.17 16.91 -3.82
CA ALA A 214 10.16 15.93 -4.17
C ALA A 214 8.81 16.59 -4.50
N ILE A 215 8.52 17.78 -3.97
CA ILE A 215 7.28 18.51 -4.24
C ILE A 215 7.53 19.44 -5.43
N THR A 216 6.73 19.31 -6.48
CA THR A 216 6.98 19.99 -7.76
C THR A 216 5.92 21.01 -8.11
N LYS A 217 4.65 20.73 -7.80
CA LYS A 217 3.54 21.64 -8.12
C LYS A 217 2.35 21.50 -7.18
N ILE A 218 1.56 22.56 -7.13
CA ILE A 218 0.24 22.59 -6.50
C ILE A 218 -0.77 23.04 -7.55
N ILE A 219 -1.85 22.28 -7.72
CA ILE A 219 -2.96 22.58 -8.62
C ILE A 219 -4.18 22.93 -7.76
N ILE A 220 -4.65 24.16 -7.89
CA ILE A 220 -5.79 24.69 -7.13
C ILE A 220 -7.08 24.32 -7.85
N GLY A 221 -8.05 23.74 -7.13
CA GLY A 221 -9.34 23.36 -7.68
C GLY A 221 -10.15 24.56 -8.18
N LYS A 222 -10.88 24.39 -9.29
CA LYS A 222 -11.58 25.51 -9.95
C LYS A 222 -12.71 26.14 -9.13
N ASN A 223 -13.21 25.42 -8.12
CA ASN A 223 -14.27 25.88 -7.22
C ASN A 223 -13.74 26.27 -5.84
N MET A 224 -12.42 26.19 -5.60
CA MET A 224 -11.84 26.50 -4.30
C MET A 224 -12.14 27.97 -3.93
N PRO A 225 -12.68 28.26 -2.73
CA PRO A 225 -12.98 29.64 -2.32
C PRO A 225 -11.74 30.52 -2.34
N GLN A 226 -11.87 31.76 -2.82
CA GLN A 226 -10.75 32.70 -2.96
C GLN A 226 -9.96 32.88 -1.65
N GLU A 227 -10.64 33.01 -0.52
CA GLU A 227 -10.01 33.09 0.81
C GLU A 227 -9.17 31.84 1.13
N SER A 228 -9.65 30.65 0.77
CA SER A 228 -8.91 29.40 0.95
C SER A 228 -7.67 29.36 0.05
N VAL A 229 -7.77 29.88 -1.18
CA VAL A 229 -6.65 29.97 -2.12
C VAL A 229 -5.55 30.89 -1.58
N GLU A 230 -5.92 32.08 -1.12
CA GLU A 230 -5.00 33.05 -0.52
C GLU A 230 -4.28 32.45 0.69
N ASN A 231 -5.05 31.85 1.61
CA ASN A 231 -4.51 31.15 2.77
C ASN A 231 -3.56 29.99 2.38
N LEU A 232 -3.87 29.26 1.31
CA LEU A 232 -3.00 28.20 0.82
C LEU A 232 -1.67 28.78 0.34
N ILE A 233 -1.71 29.81 -0.51
CA ILE A 233 -0.52 30.42 -1.09
C ILE A 233 0.36 31.03 0.01
N GLU A 234 -0.22 31.73 0.97
CA GLU A 234 0.51 32.32 2.11
C GLU A 234 1.15 31.27 3.03
N SER A 235 0.60 30.04 3.03
CA SER A 235 1.13 28.95 3.85
C SER A 235 2.34 28.23 3.26
N ILE A 236 2.69 28.53 2.00
CA ILE A 236 3.80 27.88 1.31
C ILE A 236 5.13 28.34 1.95
N PRO A 237 5.90 27.42 2.55
CA PRO A 237 7.16 27.78 3.20
C PRO A 237 8.25 28.10 2.16
N ALA A 238 9.28 28.84 2.58
CA ALA A 238 10.34 29.33 1.67
C ALA A 238 11.10 28.20 0.96
N GLU A 239 11.21 27.04 1.60
CA GLU A 239 11.81 25.81 1.06
C GLU A 239 11.03 25.26 -0.15
N LEU A 240 9.77 25.66 -0.33
CA LEU A 240 8.92 25.29 -1.47
C LEU A 240 8.76 26.43 -2.49
N SER A 241 9.66 27.42 -2.49
CA SER A 241 9.63 28.54 -3.44
C SER A 241 9.80 28.13 -4.92
N HIS A 242 10.31 26.92 -5.19
CA HIS A 242 10.41 26.34 -6.54
C HIS A 242 9.11 25.68 -7.03
N VAL A 243 8.13 25.47 -6.14
CA VAL A 243 6.89 24.74 -6.46
C VAL A 243 6.03 25.57 -7.41
N GLN A 244 5.62 24.96 -8.52
CA GLN A 244 4.77 25.61 -9.52
C GLN A 244 3.32 25.66 -9.03
N ILE A 245 2.66 26.81 -9.17
CA ILE A 245 1.24 26.97 -8.86
C ILE A 245 0.44 26.98 -10.15
N GLU A 246 -0.51 26.06 -10.26
CA GLU A 246 -1.42 25.89 -11.39
C GLU A 246 -2.87 25.94 -10.90
N TYR A 247 -3.80 26.11 -11.84
CA TYR A 247 -5.24 26.04 -11.58
C TYR A 247 -5.83 24.92 -12.41
N GLU A 248 -6.80 24.22 -11.83
CA GLU A 248 -7.59 23.23 -12.53
C GLU A 248 -8.27 23.86 -13.76
N LYS A 249 -8.13 23.19 -14.91
CA LYS A 249 -8.68 23.65 -16.20
C LYS A 249 -10.11 23.14 -16.43
#